data_AF-A0AAW2NJE8-F1
#
_entry.id   AF-A0AAW2NJE8-F1
#
_cell.length_a   1.000
_cell.length_b   1.000
_cell.length_c   1.000
_cell.angle_alpha   90.00
_cell.angle_beta   90.00
_cell.angle_gamma   90.00
#
_symmetry.space_group_name_H-M   'P 1'
#
loop_
_entity.id
_entity.type
_entity.pdbx_description
1 polymer ?
#
loop_
_entity_poly.entity_id
_entity_poly.type
_entity_poly.pdbx_seq_one_letter_code
_entity_poly.pdbx_strand_id
1 'polypeptide(L)'
;MLTASPGLPPTATPGNPSTTLANDLPIPLRKGKRSRTAHPLANSLFYQYLCPKYRAFSMSLSSVSIPNTYCETLRHPAWKMALDEEMSALIEGGMGACGGTS
;
A
#
# COMPACT_ATOMS: atom_id res chain seq x y z
N MET A 1 5.87 -37.37 -49.99
CA MET A 1 4.67 -38.04 -49.45
C MET A 1 4.40 -37.50 -48.05
N LEU A 2 3.39 -36.62 -47.91
CA LEU A 2 2.61 -36.25 -46.70
C LEU A 2 3.38 -35.56 -45.53
N THR A 3 2.98 -34.47 -44.87
CA THR A 3 1.94 -33.43 -44.94
C THR A 3 2.44 -32.32 -43.99
N ALA A 4 2.55 -31.06 -44.42
CA ALA A 4 2.81 -29.95 -43.51
C ALA A 4 1.46 -29.30 -43.18
N SER A 5 1.06 -29.40 -41.91
CA SER A 5 -0.19 -28.85 -41.39
C SER A 5 -0.20 -27.33 -41.54
N PRO A 6 -1.22 -26.69 -42.16
CA PRO A 6 -1.29 -25.25 -42.24
C PRO A 6 -1.63 -24.69 -40.85
N GLY A 7 -0.83 -23.73 -40.39
CA GLY A 7 -1.01 -23.04 -39.12
C GLY A 7 -2.39 -22.39 -39.03
N LEU A 8 -3.10 -22.67 -37.94
CA LEU A 8 -4.26 -21.90 -37.52
C LEU A 8 -3.83 -20.45 -37.24
N PRO A 9 -4.56 -19.43 -37.71
CA PRO A 9 -4.31 -18.05 -37.31
C PRO A 9 -4.54 -17.90 -35.80
N PRO A 10 -3.91 -16.91 -35.13
CA PRO A 10 -4.31 -16.56 -33.78
C PRO A 10 -5.78 -16.15 -33.83
N THR A 11 -6.66 -16.95 -33.21
CA THR A 11 -8.02 -16.52 -32.93
C THR A 11 -7.93 -15.30 -32.04
N ALA A 12 -7.93 -14.12 -32.67
CA ALA A 12 -8.27 -12.86 -32.05
C ALA A 12 -9.70 -13.03 -31.55
N THR A 13 -9.82 -13.52 -30.33
CA THR A 13 -11.10 -13.55 -29.62
C THR A 13 -11.52 -12.08 -29.52
N PRO A 14 -12.64 -11.67 -30.14
CA PRO A 14 -13.13 -10.31 -29.99
C PRO A 14 -13.28 -10.08 -28.49
N GLY A 15 -12.57 -9.06 -27.99
CA GLY A 15 -12.53 -8.73 -26.58
C GLY A 15 -13.95 -8.73 -26.03
N ASN A 16 -14.19 -9.58 -25.04
CA ASN A 16 -15.42 -9.49 -24.26
C ASN A 16 -15.46 -8.06 -23.70
N PRO A 17 -16.47 -7.24 -24.04
CA PRO A 17 -16.55 -5.85 -23.55
C PRO A 17 -16.58 -5.76 -22.02
N SER A 18 -16.87 -6.88 -21.34
CA SER A 18 -16.83 -6.99 -19.88
C SER A 18 -15.43 -6.79 -19.29
N THR A 19 -14.36 -7.14 -20.02
CA THR A 19 -12.98 -7.08 -19.50
C THR A 19 -12.43 -5.66 -19.51
N THR A 20 -12.79 -4.87 -20.53
CA THR A 20 -12.39 -3.45 -20.63
C THR A 20 -13.07 -2.62 -19.55
N LEU A 21 -14.38 -2.83 -19.34
CA LEU A 21 -15.12 -2.13 -18.29
C LEU A 21 -14.56 -2.48 -16.89
N ALA A 22 -14.23 -3.76 -16.65
CA ALA A 22 -13.58 -4.18 -15.40
C ALA A 22 -12.21 -3.52 -15.20
N ASN A 23 -11.47 -3.23 -16.27
CA ASN A 23 -10.19 -2.53 -16.25
C ASN A 23 -10.28 -1.02 -16.02
N ASP A 24 -11.50 -0.45 -15.95
CA ASP A 24 -11.72 0.96 -15.60
C ASP A 24 -12.21 1.15 -14.15
N LEU A 25 -12.71 0.10 -13.50
CA LEU A 25 -13.17 0.18 -12.10
C LEU A 25 -12.03 0.39 -11.08
N PRO A 26 -12.22 1.01 -9.90
CA PRO A 26 -11.17 1.09 -8.89
C PRO A 26 -10.66 -0.31 -8.47
N ILE A 27 -9.36 -0.40 -8.12
CA ILE A 27 -8.64 -1.66 -7.83
C ILE A 27 -9.38 -2.62 -6.88
N PRO A 28 -10.07 -2.16 -5.81
CA PRO A 28 -10.84 -3.04 -4.92
C PRO A 28 -11.97 -3.79 -5.63
N LEU A 29 -12.60 -3.15 -6.63
CA LEU A 29 -13.65 -3.76 -7.43
C LEU A 29 -13.07 -4.67 -8.52
N ARG A 30 -11.93 -4.30 -9.11
CA ARG A 30 -11.24 -5.17 -10.09
C ARG A 30 -10.77 -6.49 -9.48
N LYS A 31 -10.19 -6.45 -8.28
CA LYS A 31 -9.57 -7.63 -7.62
C LYS A 31 -10.53 -8.41 -6.72
N GLY A 32 -11.68 -7.83 -6.39
CA GLY A 32 -12.63 -8.42 -5.44
C GLY A 32 -12.05 -8.53 -4.02
N LYS A 33 -12.90 -8.95 -3.08
CA LYS A 33 -12.50 -9.21 -1.70
C LYS A 33 -11.79 -10.55 -1.63
N ARG A 34 -10.50 -10.55 -1.29
CA ARG A 34 -9.78 -11.80 -1.02
C ARG A 34 -10.36 -12.44 0.24
N SER A 35 -10.76 -13.71 0.14
CA SER A 35 -11.10 -14.49 1.33
C SER A 35 -9.85 -14.62 2.21
N ARG A 36 -9.94 -14.14 3.45
CA ARG A 36 -8.84 -14.23 4.42
C ARG A 36 -8.75 -15.68 4.89
N THR A 37 -7.57 -16.29 4.84
CA THR A 37 -7.37 -17.60 5.46
C THR A 37 -7.66 -17.50 6.96
N ALA A 38 -8.43 -18.44 7.50
CA ALA A 38 -8.65 -18.56 8.94
C ALA A 38 -7.38 -19.12 9.59
N HIS A 39 -6.32 -18.32 9.63
CA HIS A 39 -5.07 -18.73 10.23
C HIS A 39 -5.20 -18.67 11.76
N PRO A 40 -4.83 -19.72 12.52
CA PRO A 40 -4.90 -19.71 14.00
C PRO A 40 -4.13 -18.55 14.65
N LEU A 41 -3.06 -18.05 14.00
CA LEU A 41 -2.37 -16.81 14.40
C LEU A 41 -3.29 -15.58 14.46
N ALA A 42 -4.36 -15.54 13.68
CA ALA A 42 -5.35 -14.46 13.75
C ALA A 42 -6.14 -14.47 15.08
N ASN A 43 -6.07 -15.56 15.85
CA ASN A 43 -6.83 -15.76 17.08
C ASN A 43 -5.98 -15.80 18.37
N SER A 44 -4.64 -15.78 18.31
CA SER A 44 -3.81 -16.18 19.46
C SER A 44 -2.80 -15.15 19.99
N LEU A 45 -2.80 -13.91 19.49
CA LEU A 45 -1.97 -12.85 20.06
C LEU A 45 -2.74 -12.07 21.14
N PHE A 46 -2.74 -12.60 22.37
CA PHE A 46 -3.23 -11.86 23.53
C PHE A 46 -2.08 -11.19 24.26
N TYR A 47 -2.29 -9.93 24.66
CA TYR A 47 -1.28 -9.11 25.33
C TYR A 47 -0.72 -9.77 26.60
N GLN A 48 -1.55 -10.55 27.31
CA GLN A 48 -1.19 -11.27 28.53
C GLN A 48 -0.13 -12.37 28.32
N TYR A 49 -0.01 -12.92 27.10
CA TYR A 49 0.95 -13.98 26.78
C TYR A 49 2.26 -13.43 26.16
N LEU A 50 2.35 -12.12 25.96
CA LEU A 50 3.58 -11.49 25.46
C LEU A 50 4.64 -11.44 26.55
N CYS A 51 5.90 -11.63 26.16
CA CYS A 51 7.01 -11.49 27.09
C CYS A 51 7.04 -10.05 27.67
N PRO A 52 7.57 -9.86 28.90
CA PRO A 52 7.55 -8.55 29.55
C PRO A 52 8.18 -7.44 28.70
N LYS A 53 9.27 -7.77 27.97
CA LYS A 53 9.94 -6.82 27.07
C LYS A 53 9.02 -6.35 25.95
N TYR A 54 8.28 -7.26 25.33
CA TYR A 54 7.38 -6.92 24.23
C TYR A 54 6.17 -6.13 24.74
N ARG A 55 5.62 -6.50 25.92
CA ARG A 55 4.56 -5.70 26.57
C ARG A 55 5.01 -4.29 26.88
N ALA A 56 6.19 -4.12 27.49
CA ALA A 56 6.73 -2.80 27.81
C ALA A 56 6.93 -1.96 26.55
N PHE A 57 7.42 -2.57 25.47
CA PHE A 57 7.56 -1.93 24.17
C PHE A 57 6.20 -1.46 23.61
N SER A 58 5.21 -2.35 23.53
CA SER A 58 3.89 -1.98 23.02
C SER A 58 3.16 -0.96 23.90
N MET A 59 3.38 -0.99 25.21
CA MET A 59 2.83 0.03 26.13
C MET A 59 3.51 1.39 25.92
N SER A 60 4.82 1.40 25.71
CA SER A 60 5.57 2.63 25.38
C SER A 60 4.99 3.28 24.12
N LEU A 61 4.70 2.50 23.07
CA LEU A 61 4.06 3.02 21.86
C LEU A 61 2.66 3.59 22.13
N SER A 62 1.82 2.91 22.93
CA SER A 62 0.48 3.41 23.25
C SER A 62 0.48 4.68 24.11
N SER A 63 1.59 4.98 24.79
CA SER A 63 1.71 6.20 25.58
C SER A 63 1.94 7.45 24.73
N VAL A 64 2.33 7.28 23.47
CA VAL A 64 2.52 8.39 22.53
C VAL A 64 1.16 8.86 22.04
N SER A 65 0.75 10.06 22.45
CA SER A 65 -0.48 10.69 21.94
C SER A 65 -0.31 11.11 20.49
N ILE A 66 -1.26 10.69 19.65
CA ILE A 66 -1.36 11.17 18.27
C ILE A 66 -2.10 12.52 18.31
N PRO A 67 -1.47 13.62 17.86
CA PRO A 67 -2.12 14.93 17.84
C PRO A 67 -3.28 14.91 16.84
N ASN A 68 -4.40 15.54 17.22
CA ASN A 68 -5.62 15.53 16.41
C ASN A 68 -5.77 16.83 15.61
N THR A 69 -4.97 17.84 15.93
CA THR A 69 -4.96 19.13 15.24
C THR A 69 -3.55 19.54 14.85
N TYR A 70 -3.42 20.29 13.76
CA TYR A 70 -2.14 20.82 13.31
C TYR A 70 -1.41 21.64 14.40
N CYS A 71 -2.16 22.45 15.16
CA CYS A 71 -1.61 23.24 16.26
C CYS A 71 -1.01 22.37 17.38
N GLU A 72 -1.61 21.22 17.68
CA GLU A 72 -1.05 20.25 18.64
C GLU A 72 0.21 19.58 18.09
N THR A 73 0.20 19.22 16.82
CA THR A 73 1.35 18.60 16.13
C THR A 73 2.59 19.48 16.21
N LEU A 74 2.44 20.80 16.02
CA LEU A 74 3.55 21.76 16.10
C LEU A 74 4.13 21.93 17.51
N ARG A 75 3.38 21.61 18.57
CA ARG A 75 3.85 21.69 19.96
C ARG A 75 4.74 20.51 20.32
N HIS A 76 4.72 19.44 19.53
CA HIS A 76 5.55 18.25 19.75
C HIS A 76 6.72 18.23 18.75
N PRO A 77 7.98 18.37 19.21
CA PRO A 77 9.14 18.47 18.32
C PRO A 77 9.29 17.29 17.35
N ALA A 78 9.05 16.06 17.80
CA ALA A 78 9.16 14.87 16.95
C ALA A 78 8.13 14.87 15.81
N TRP A 79 6.89 15.30 16.10
CA TRP A 79 5.84 15.41 15.08
C TRP A 79 6.09 16.56 14.12
N LYS A 80 6.60 17.70 14.62
CA LYS A 80 7.03 18.82 13.78
C LYS A 80 8.12 18.38 12.80
N MET A 81 9.16 17.69 13.29
CA MET A 81 10.24 17.18 12.43
C MET A 81 9.71 16.26 11.34
N ALA A 82 8.79 15.34 11.67
CA ALA A 82 8.19 14.44 10.68
C ALA A 82 7.38 15.20 9.61
N LEU A 83 6.66 16.27 9.98
CA LEU A 83 5.96 17.13 9.03
C LEU A 83 6.93 17.90 8.13
N ASP A 84 8.02 18.44 8.69
CA ASP A 84 9.03 19.17 7.93
C ASP A 84 9.74 18.25 6.91
N GLU A 85 10.01 17.00 7.29
CA GLU A 85 10.55 15.95 6.41
C GLU A 85 9.58 15.61 5.27
N GLU A 86 8.30 15.38 5.57
CA GLU A 86 7.28 15.14 4.55
C GLU A 86 7.15 16.32 3.59
N MET A 87 7.13 17.55 4.11
CA MET A 87 7.04 18.76 3.28
C MET A 87 8.26 18.93 2.38
N SER A 88 9.45 18.59 2.88
CA SER A 88 10.69 18.58 2.09
C SER A 88 10.63 17.53 0.98
N ALA A 89 10.16 16.32 1.29
CA ALA A 89 9.99 15.24 0.32
C ALA A 89 8.98 15.60 -0.79
N LEU A 90 7.90 16.31 -0.44
CA LEU A 90 6.93 16.82 -1.42
C LEU A 90 7.53 17.87 -2.36
N ILE A 91 8.38 18.76 -1.84
CA ILE A 91 9.06 19.79 -2.66
C ILE A 91 10.09 19.12 -3.59
N GLU A 92 10.87 18.18 -3.06
CA GLU A 92 11.89 17.45 -3.84
C GLU A 92 11.25 16.56 -4.90
N GLY A 93 10.19 15.83 -4.57
CA GLY A 93 9.45 14.99 -5.52
C GLY A 93 8.62 15.79 -6.53
N GLY A 94 8.23 17.03 -6.19
CA GLY A 94 7.51 17.96 -7.07
C GLY A 94 8.42 18.76 -8.01
N MET A 95 9.69 18.95 -7.66
CA MET A 95 10.71 19.45 -8.56
C MET A 95 11.29 18.27 -9.35
N GLY A 96 10.51 17.81 -10.34
CA GLY A 96 11.07 17.09 -11.47
C GLY A 96 12.27 17.88 -11.97
N ALA A 97 13.43 17.21 -12.00
CA ALA A 97 14.72 17.74 -12.44
C ALA A 97 14.57 18.55 -13.74
N CYS A 98 14.38 19.86 -13.62
CA CYS A 98 14.42 20.79 -14.73
C CYS A 98 15.69 21.63 -14.59
N GLY A 99 16.69 21.27 -15.39
CA GLY A 99 17.94 22.00 -15.59
C GLY A 99 19.11 21.38 -14.83
N GLY A 100 20.20 20.96 -15.45
CA GLY A 100 20.69 21.17 -16.80
C GLY A 100 22.20 21.04 -16.68
N THR A 101 22.77 19.97 -17.24
CA THR A 101 24.22 19.87 -17.38
C THR A 101 24.66 20.94 -18.36
N SER A 102 25.42 21.92 -17.89
CA SER A 102 26.30 22.72 -18.73
C SER A 102 27.63 22.95 -18.03
#